data_AF-A0A968ST17-F1
#
_entry.id   AF-A0A968ST17-F1
#
_cell.length_a   1.000
_cell.length_b   1.000
_cell.length_c   1.000
_cell.angle_alpha   90.00
_cell.angle_beta   90.00
_cell.angle_gamma   90.00
#
_symmetry.space_group_name_H-M   'P 1'
#
loop_
_entity.id
_entity.type
_entity.pdbx_description
1 polymer ?
#
loop_
_entity_poly.entity_id
_entity_poly.type
_entity_poly.pdbx_seq_one_letter_code
_entity_poly.pdbx_strand_id
1 'polypeptide(L)'
;MAENPPPFAELPSTPAVPPPPVPAPKKRGPLPRIAAGCLGVIVLGCALVGGFAFYEIYQQEQNYNAGHAAYLQADCATAVGPLSAAASGNPGSADSDVAFMAQAELQECEALQAAETLAGQAPGDAVVSFSDFTIKYASSPLNAAAFSQGQALVNATAPDQLISGNFCQAFDGLVSQQFISSTSEQIPQLLFACGQAYEGAQNFADALFFYDRSQRVPRQQSRPLRSRRLMYALRWPRRSDGRWIAAGAASGWQRRCGRAGACDHSERLHRAFADDLQRARGACRGTGALRRL
;
A
#
# COMPACT_ATOMS: atom_id res chain seq x y z
N MET A 1 72.05 -14.15 33.47
CA MET A 1 71.42 -15.48 33.60
C MET A 1 71.35 -16.01 32.18
N ALA A 2 72.39 -16.71 31.71
CA ALA A 2 72.58 -18.17 31.84
C ALA A 2 71.36 -18.90 31.25
N GLU A 3 71.47 -19.65 30.15
CA GLU A 3 72.15 -20.94 30.14
C GLU A 3 72.71 -21.30 28.75
N ASN A 4 73.96 -21.76 28.71
CA ASN A 4 74.68 -22.22 27.52
C ASN A 4 74.53 -23.76 27.41
N PRO A 5 74.08 -24.33 26.28
CA PRO A 5 74.05 -25.77 26.10
C PRO A 5 75.43 -26.38 25.73
N PRO A 6 75.65 -27.68 26.02
CA PRO A 6 76.96 -28.34 26.00
C PRO A 6 77.49 -28.67 24.59
N PRO A 7 78.82 -28.96 24.46
CA PRO A 7 79.46 -29.29 23.20
C PRO A 7 79.13 -30.71 22.73
N PHE A 8 78.69 -30.85 21.48
CA PHE A 8 78.50 -32.14 20.83
C PHE A 8 79.80 -32.62 20.18
N ALA A 9 80.10 -33.90 20.41
CA ALA A 9 81.26 -34.64 19.94
C ALA A 9 81.28 -34.81 18.41
N GLU A 10 82.48 -34.72 17.83
CA GLU A 10 82.77 -35.03 16.43
C GLU A 10 82.52 -36.51 16.13
N LEU A 11 81.62 -36.79 15.20
CA LEU A 11 81.40 -38.12 14.62
C LEU A 11 82.41 -38.39 13.49
N PRO A 12 82.90 -39.63 13.34
CA PRO A 12 83.91 -40.00 12.35
C PRO A 12 83.42 -39.83 10.91
N SER A 13 84.33 -39.30 10.08
CA SER A 13 84.21 -39.09 8.64
C SER A 13 83.89 -40.37 7.89
N THR A 14 82.69 -40.41 7.31
CA THR A 14 82.21 -41.50 6.45
C THR A 14 82.92 -41.44 5.10
N PRO A 15 83.32 -42.60 4.52
CA PRO A 15 83.98 -42.66 3.22
C PRO A 15 83.06 -42.15 2.10
N ALA A 16 83.63 -41.32 1.24
CA ALA A 16 82.96 -40.70 0.10
C ALA A 16 82.45 -41.77 -0.89
N VAL A 17 81.13 -41.93 -0.95
CA VAL A 17 80.44 -42.72 -1.97
C VAL A 17 80.53 -41.95 -3.30
N PRO A 18 80.97 -42.58 -4.41
CA PRO A 18 81.04 -41.93 -5.71
C PRO A 18 79.65 -41.44 -6.15
N PRO A 19 79.56 -40.26 -6.79
CA PRO A 19 78.28 -39.69 -7.19
C PRO A 19 77.57 -40.63 -8.17
N PRO A 20 76.25 -40.87 -8.01
CA PRO A 20 75.50 -41.67 -8.96
C PRO A 20 75.54 -41.04 -10.35
N PRO A 21 75.53 -41.85 -11.42
CA PRO A 21 75.56 -41.35 -12.80
C PRO A 21 74.39 -40.40 -13.05
N VAL A 22 74.71 -39.19 -13.51
CA VAL A 22 73.73 -38.16 -13.86
C VAL A 22 72.81 -38.73 -14.95
N PRO A 23 71.50 -38.92 -14.69
CA PRO A 23 70.60 -39.47 -15.68
C PRO A 23 70.53 -38.54 -16.89
N ALA A 24 70.72 -39.10 -18.09
CA ALA A 24 70.67 -38.36 -19.35
C ALA A 24 69.35 -37.55 -19.45
N PRO A 25 69.40 -36.29 -19.94
CA PRO A 25 68.23 -35.42 -19.99
C PRO A 25 67.13 -36.05 -20.85
N LYS A 26 66.07 -36.51 -20.19
CA LYS A 26 64.86 -37.05 -20.83
C LYS A 26 64.26 -35.94 -21.70
N LYS A 27 64.29 -36.12 -23.02
CA LYS A 27 63.72 -35.22 -24.02
C LYS A 27 62.21 -35.08 -23.75
N ARG A 28 61.80 -34.05 -23.01
CA ARG A 28 60.39 -33.77 -22.73
C ARG A 28 59.73 -33.44 -24.08
N GLY A 29 58.83 -34.31 -24.55
CA GLY A 29 58.06 -34.06 -25.77
C GLY A 29 57.29 -32.74 -25.67
N PRO A 30 56.95 -32.08 -26.79
CA PRO A 30 56.30 -30.75 -26.81
C PRO A 30 54.84 -30.73 -26.31
N LEU A 31 54.23 -31.90 -26.10
CA LEU A 31 52.82 -32.08 -25.71
C LEU A 31 52.37 -31.38 -24.40
N PRO A 32 53.13 -31.32 -23.28
CA PRO A 32 52.64 -30.73 -22.04
C PRO A 32 52.55 -29.21 -22.09
N ARG A 33 53.26 -28.53 -23.01
CA ARG A 33 53.16 -27.07 -23.18
C ARG A 33 51.89 -26.66 -23.91
N ILE A 34 51.47 -27.45 -24.89
CA ILE A 34 50.22 -27.23 -25.64
C ILE A 34 49.03 -27.51 -24.72
N ALA A 35 49.06 -28.61 -23.96
CA ALA A 35 48.00 -28.95 -23.00
C ALA A 35 47.85 -27.88 -21.89
N ALA A 36 48.96 -27.35 -21.36
CA ALA A 36 48.93 -26.28 -20.36
C ALA A 36 48.36 -24.96 -20.93
N GLY A 37 48.66 -24.64 -22.19
CA GLY A 37 48.11 -23.47 -22.88
C GLY A 37 46.59 -23.56 -23.07
N CYS A 38 46.08 -24.70 -23.54
CA CYS A 38 44.65 -24.92 -23.72
C CYS A 38 43.88 -24.86 -22.40
N LEU A 39 44.42 -25.45 -21.32
CA LEU A 39 43.79 -25.42 -20.01
C LEU A 39 43.67 -23.98 -19.45
N GLY A 40 44.71 -23.17 -19.64
CA GLY A 40 44.69 -21.76 -19.23
C GLY A 40 43.60 -20.94 -19.91
N VAL A 41 43.39 -21.13 -21.22
CA VAL A 41 42.34 -20.45 -21.98
C VAL A 41 40.94 -20.87 -21.52
N ILE A 42 40.75 -22.17 -21.24
CA ILE A 42 39.45 -22.68 -20.75
C ILE A 42 39.11 -22.08 -19.39
N VAL A 43 40.06 -22.08 -18.43
CA VAL A 43 39.83 -21.51 -17.09
C VAL A 43 39.55 -20.01 -17.17
N LEU A 44 40.30 -19.27 -17.99
CA LEU A 44 40.05 -17.84 -18.20
C LEU A 44 38.68 -17.58 -18.83
N GLY A 45 38.28 -18.39 -19.82
CA GLY A 45 36.96 -18.32 -20.44
C GLY A 45 35.83 -18.57 -19.43
N CYS A 46 35.94 -19.61 -18.60
CA CYS A 46 34.95 -19.89 -17.55
C CYS A 46 34.86 -18.77 -16.51
N ALA A 47 35.99 -18.17 -16.10
CA ALA A 47 36.01 -17.06 -15.16
C ALA A 47 35.33 -15.81 -15.74
N LEU A 48 35.54 -15.51 -17.02
CA LEU A 48 34.89 -14.37 -17.69
C LEU A 48 33.38 -14.57 -17.84
N VAL A 49 32.93 -15.75 -18.27
CA VAL A 49 31.49 -16.05 -18.43
C VAL A 49 30.79 -16.08 -17.05
N GLY A 50 31.42 -16.71 -16.05
CA GLY A 50 30.87 -16.77 -14.69
C GLY A 50 30.81 -15.39 -14.02
N GLY A 51 31.85 -14.57 -14.20
CA GLY A 51 31.88 -13.20 -13.68
C GLY A 51 30.83 -12.30 -14.31
N PHE A 52 30.60 -12.43 -15.62
CA PHE A 52 29.57 -11.67 -16.33
C PHE A 52 28.16 -12.03 -15.85
N ALA A 53 27.84 -13.32 -15.75
CA ALA A 53 26.53 -13.77 -15.25
C ALA A 53 26.26 -13.30 -13.81
N PHE A 54 27.28 -13.35 -12.93
CA PHE A 54 27.16 -12.84 -11.56
C PHE A 54 26.92 -11.33 -11.51
N TYR A 55 27.62 -10.56 -12.37
CA TYR A 55 27.46 -9.11 -12.44
C TYR A 55 26.03 -8.71 -12.86
N GLU A 56 25.44 -9.42 -13.83
CA GLU A 56 24.07 -9.14 -14.27
C GLU A 56 23.03 -9.42 -13.19
N ILE A 57 23.14 -10.56 -12.49
CA ILE A 57 22.25 -10.90 -11.36
C ILE A 57 22.35 -9.82 -10.28
N TYR A 58 23.58 -9.41 -9.94
CA TYR A 58 23.82 -8.37 -8.95
C TYR A 58 23.22 -7.02 -9.35
N GLN A 59 23.34 -6.63 -10.63
CA GLN A 59 22.75 -5.39 -11.14
C GLN A 59 21.22 -5.45 -11.12
N GLN A 60 20.63 -6.60 -11.47
CA GLN A 60 19.19 -6.81 -11.44
C GLN A 60 18.63 -6.67 -10.01
N GLU A 61 19.29 -7.27 -9.02
CA GLU A 61 18.91 -7.11 -7.61
C GLU A 61 19.05 -5.66 -7.13
N GLN A 62 20.11 -4.95 -7.52
CA GLN A 62 20.27 -3.53 -7.17
C GLN A 62 19.15 -2.67 -7.77
N ASN A 63 18.83 -2.87 -9.05
CA ASN A 63 17.76 -2.15 -9.73
C ASN A 63 16.41 -2.44 -9.09
N TYR A 64 16.13 -3.71 -8.76
CA TYR A 64 14.91 -4.09 -8.05
C TYR A 64 14.82 -3.42 -6.69
N ASN A 65 15.86 -3.50 -5.85
CA ASN A 65 15.86 -2.91 -4.52
C ASN A 65 15.66 -1.38 -4.56
N ALA A 66 16.28 -0.70 -5.53
CA ALA A 66 16.10 0.73 -5.73
C ALA A 66 14.67 1.09 -6.15
N GLY A 67 14.11 0.36 -7.12
CA GLY A 67 12.74 0.54 -7.59
C GLY A 67 11.69 0.21 -6.52
N HIS A 68 11.86 -0.92 -5.85
CA HIS A 68 11.00 -1.38 -4.77
C HIS A 68 10.95 -0.39 -3.60
N ALA A 69 12.07 0.22 -3.23
CA ALA A 69 12.10 1.24 -2.18
C ALA A 69 11.28 2.49 -2.54
N ALA A 70 11.29 2.92 -3.81
CA ALA A 70 10.46 4.02 -4.30
C ALA A 70 8.97 3.61 -4.41
N TYR A 71 8.70 2.38 -4.87
CA TYR A 71 7.37 1.78 -4.93
C TYR A 71 6.69 1.74 -3.56
N LEU A 72 7.40 1.32 -2.50
CA LEU A 72 6.87 1.33 -1.13
C LEU A 72 6.56 2.74 -0.59
N GLN A 73 7.16 3.78 -1.18
CA GLN A 73 6.87 5.19 -0.87
C GLN A 73 5.77 5.77 -1.77
N ALA A 74 5.16 4.95 -2.63
CA ALA A 74 4.23 5.34 -3.68
C ALA A 74 4.80 6.38 -4.68
N ASP A 75 6.13 6.48 -4.81
CA ASP A 75 6.79 7.30 -5.80
C ASP A 75 6.97 6.50 -7.11
N CYS A 76 5.87 6.35 -7.83
CA CYS A 76 5.87 5.60 -9.10
C CYS A 76 6.78 6.27 -10.14
N ALA A 77 6.91 7.60 -10.13
CA ALA A 77 7.75 8.33 -11.07
C ALA A 77 9.23 7.93 -10.95
N THR A 78 9.72 7.75 -9.72
CA THR A 78 11.09 7.27 -9.47
C THR A 78 11.21 5.75 -9.61
N ALA A 79 10.16 4.97 -9.29
CA ALA A 79 10.22 3.50 -9.27
C ALA A 79 10.28 2.85 -10.67
N VAL A 80 9.58 3.40 -11.67
CA VAL A 80 9.40 2.77 -13.00
C VAL A 80 10.74 2.49 -13.70
N GLY A 81 11.70 3.43 -13.64
CA GLY A 81 13.01 3.27 -14.29
C GLY A 81 13.76 2.02 -13.80
N PRO A 82 14.11 1.93 -12.50
CA PRO A 82 14.79 0.76 -11.95
C PRO A 82 13.98 -0.54 -12.03
N LEU A 83 12.65 -0.50 -11.82
CA LEU A 83 11.79 -1.69 -11.96
C LEU A 83 11.78 -2.21 -13.40
N SER A 84 11.71 -1.33 -14.39
CA SER A 84 11.78 -1.73 -15.80
C SER A 84 13.11 -2.39 -16.14
N ALA A 85 14.22 -1.85 -15.63
CA ALA A 85 15.56 -2.42 -15.81
C ALA A 85 15.73 -3.78 -15.09
N ALA A 86 15.06 -3.98 -13.95
CA ALA A 86 15.03 -5.26 -13.25
C ALA A 86 14.13 -6.30 -13.95
N ALA A 87 13.02 -5.85 -14.56
CA ALA A 87 12.10 -6.71 -15.31
C ALA A 87 12.67 -7.12 -16.67
N SER A 88 13.39 -6.23 -17.36
CA SER A 88 13.94 -6.46 -18.70
C SER A 88 15.31 -7.15 -18.72
N GLY A 89 15.66 -7.91 -17.66
CA GLY A 89 16.94 -8.61 -17.57
C GLY A 89 17.21 -9.50 -18.80
N ASN A 90 18.46 -9.96 -18.96
CA ASN A 90 18.83 -10.84 -20.06
C ASN A 90 17.89 -12.06 -20.13
N PRO A 91 17.66 -12.67 -21.30
CA PRO A 91 16.69 -13.76 -21.44
C PRO A 91 16.97 -14.98 -20.54
N GLY A 92 18.19 -15.15 -20.02
CA GLY A 92 18.51 -16.16 -19.00
C GLY A 92 18.15 -15.77 -17.56
N SER A 93 17.89 -14.49 -17.28
CA SER A 93 17.47 -13.95 -15.98
C SER A 93 16.09 -13.31 -15.99
N ALA A 94 15.45 -13.19 -17.17
CA ALA A 94 14.06 -12.74 -17.33
C ALA A 94 13.05 -13.71 -16.68
N ASP A 95 13.41 -15.00 -16.57
CA ASP A 95 12.64 -16.01 -15.85
C ASP A 95 12.95 -16.05 -14.34
N SER A 96 13.71 -15.08 -13.82
CA SER A 96 13.97 -15.00 -12.37
C SER A 96 12.74 -14.50 -11.61
N ASP A 97 12.60 -14.96 -10.36
CA ASP A 97 11.56 -14.49 -9.45
C ASP A 97 11.60 -12.95 -9.29
N VAL A 98 12.79 -12.35 -9.35
CA VAL A 98 12.98 -10.89 -9.26
C VAL A 98 12.41 -10.17 -10.47
N ALA A 99 12.62 -10.68 -11.69
CA ALA A 99 12.02 -10.09 -12.89
C ALA A 99 10.49 -10.15 -12.84
N PHE A 100 9.93 -11.28 -12.38
CA PHE A 100 8.49 -11.44 -12.23
C PHE A 100 7.90 -10.47 -11.20
N MET A 101 8.54 -10.34 -10.03
CA MET A 101 8.14 -9.38 -9.00
C MET A 101 8.25 -7.94 -9.52
N ALA A 102 9.37 -7.58 -10.16
CA ALA A 102 9.57 -6.26 -10.74
C ALA A 102 8.49 -5.92 -11.78
N GLN A 103 8.11 -6.89 -12.61
CA GLN A 103 7.07 -6.69 -13.62
C GLN A 103 5.68 -6.52 -13.01
N ALA A 104 5.36 -7.23 -11.93
CA ALA A 104 4.11 -7.05 -11.20
C ALA A 104 4.03 -5.63 -10.59
N GLU A 105 5.08 -5.20 -9.89
CA GLU A 105 5.16 -3.86 -9.30
C GLU A 105 5.13 -2.76 -10.36
N LEU A 106 5.79 -2.98 -11.51
CA LEU A 106 5.76 -2.05 -12.64
C LEU A 106 4.35 -1.86 -13.20
N GLN A 107 3.59 -2.94 -13.40
CA GLN A 107 2.20 -2.85 -13.87
C GLN A 107 1.30 -2.08 -12.90
N GLU A 108 1.52 -2.22 -11.59
CA GLU A 108 0.79 -1.44 -10.59
C GLU A 108 1.18 0.05 -10.64
N CYS A 109 2.47 0.37 -10.75
CA CYS A 109 2.92 1.75 -10.93
C CYS A 109 2.33 2.40 -12.18
N GLU A 110 2.33 1.70 -13.32
CA GLU A 110 1.76 2.20 -14.58
C GLU A 110 0.27 2.46 -14.46
N ALA A 111 -0.47 1.55 -13.81
CA ALA A 111 -1.91 1.74 -13.57
C ALA A 111 -2.19 2.96 -12.68
N LEU A 112 -1.37 3.20 -11.65
CA LEU A 112 -1.51 4.37 -10.79
C LEU A 112 -1.18 5.67 -11.53
N GLN A 113 -0.07 5.71 -12.28
CA GLN A 113 0.30 6.87 -13.10
C GLN A 113 -0.72 7.20 -14.18
N ALA A 114 -1.38 6.17 -14.76
CA ALA A 114 -2.47 6.40 -15.70
C ALA A 114 -3.65 7.12 -15.03
N ALA A 115 -4.02 6.75 -13.80
CA ALA A 115 -5.03 7.46 -13.01
C ALA A 115 -4.61 8.90 -12.68
N GLU A 116 -3.35 9.11 -12.29
CA GLU A 116 -2.78 10.45 -12.03
C GLU A 116 -2.79 11.33 -13.29
N THR A 117 -2.48 10.76 -14.46
CA THR A 117 -2.52 11.47 -15.75
C THR A 117 -3.96 11.87 -16.11
N LEU A 118 -4.93 11.00 -15.86
CA LEU A 118 -6.35 11.31 -16.05
C LEU A 118 -6.83 12.41 -15.11
N ALA A 119 -6.25 12.54 -13.90
CA ALA A 119 -6.68 13.55 -12.93
C ALA A 119 -6.55 14.98 -13.47
N GLY A 120 -5.58 15.23 -14.35
CA GLY A 120 -5.40 16.54 -15.02
C GLY A 120 -6.30 16.77 -16.24
N GLN A 121 -6.98 15.74 -16.74
CA GLN A 121 -7.74 15.79 -18.01
C GLN A 121 -9.24 15.57 -17.79
N ALA A 122 -9.59 14.54 -17.01
CA ALA A 122 -10.93 14.07 -16.74
C ALA A 122 -11.00 13.59 -15.28
N PRO A 123 -11.15 14.50 -14.30
CA PRO A 123 -11.02 14.17 -12.89
C PRO A 123 -12.07 13.16 -12.42
N GLY A 124 -13.27 13.17 -13.00
CA GLY A 124 -14.30 12.14 -12.75
C GLY A 124 -13.82 10.72 -13.11
N ASP A 125 -13.25 10.55 -14.30
CA ASP A 125 -12.74 9.25 -14.76
C ASP A 125 -11.48 8.82 -13.97
N ALA A 126 -10.66 9.78 -13.54
CA ALA A 126 -9.52 9.51 -12.68
C ALA A 126 -9.94 8.95 -11.31
N VAL A 127 -10.98 9.51 -10.69
CA VAL A 127 -11.53 8.98 -9.43
C VAL A 127 -12.02 7.54 -9.59
N VAL A 128 -12.69 7.23 -10.71
CA VAL A 128 -13.08 5.86 -11.03
C VAL A 128 -11.85 4.96 -11.18
N SER A 129 -10.82 5.42 -11.91
CA SER A 129 -9.57 4.67 -12.07
C SER A 129 -8.84 4.40 -10.74
N PHE A 130 -8.84 5.36 -9.80
CA PHE A 130 -8.29 5.14 -8.46
C PHE A 130 -9.12 4.11 -7.67
N SER A 131 -10.45 4.17 -7.77
CA SER A 131 -11.33 3.17 -7.14
C SER A 131 -11.09 1.77 -7.71
N ASP A 132 -11.04 1.64 -9.03
CA ASP A 132 -10.75 0.36 -9.71
C ASP A 132 -9.37 -0.18 -9.33
N PHE A 133 -8.37 0.70 -9.21
CA PHE A 133 -7.05 0.33 -8.69
C PHE A 133 -7.17 -0.29 -7.28
N THR A 134 -7.93 0.34 -6.37
CA THR A 134 -8.06 -0.16 -4.99
C THR A 134 -8.78 -1.50 -4.90
N ILE A 135 -9.67 -1.81 -5.85
CA ILE A 135 -10.35 -3.11 -5.94
C ILE A 135 -9.42 -4.16 -6.55
N LYS A 136 -8.80 -3.84 -7.69
CA LYS A 136 -7.96 -4.77 -8.46
C LYS A 136 -6.68 -5.14 -7.72
N TYR A 137 -6.05 -4.17 -7.06
CA TYR A 137 -4.78 -4.30 -6.35
C TYR A 137 -4.98 -4.10 -4.84
N ALA A 138 -5.94 -4.83 -4.26
CA ALA A 138 -6.31 -4.70 -2.85
C ALA A 138 -5.17 -5.00 -1.86
N SER A 139 -4.22 -5.87 -2.23
CA SER A 139 -3.05 -6.22 -1.42
C SER A 139 -1.82 -5.34 -1.70
N SER A 140 -1.92 -4.39 -2.63
CA SER A 140 -0.79 -3.54 -3.00
C SER A 140 -0.45 -2.56 -1.88
N PRO A 141 0.84 -2.30 -1.59
CA PRO A 141 1.25 -1.19 -0.75
C PRO A 141 0.84 0.18 -1.32
N LEU A 142 0.57 0.28 -2.63
CA LEU A 142 0.09 1.51 -3.27
C LEU A 142 -1.39 1.80 -2.99
N ASN A 143 -2.14 0.83 -2.45
CA ASN A 143 -3.60 0.95 -2.27
C ASN A 143 -3.99 2.17 -1.42
N ALA A 144 -3.30 2.39 -0.30
CA ALA A 144 -3.57 3.53 0.57
C ALA A 144 -3.25 4.87 -0.11
N ALA A 145 -2.19 4.93 -0.92
CA ALA A 145 -1.83 6.10 -1.70
C ALA A 145 -2.91 6.40 -2.75
N ALA A 146 -3.27 5.42 -3.59
CA ALA A 146 -4.31 5.52 -4.60
C ALA A 146 -5.65 6.00 -4.01
N PHE A 147 -6.05 5.40 -2.88
CA PHE A 147 -7.26 5.79 -2.16
C PHE A 147 -7.20 7.26 -1.69
N SER A 148 -6.11 7.66 -1.05
CA SER A 148 -5.94 9.02 -0.53
C SER A 148 -5.87 10.08 -1.64
N GLN A 149 -5.24 9.77 -2.77
CA GLN A 149 -5.16 10.64 -3.93
C GLN A 149 -6.54 10.80 -4.57
N GLY A 150 -7.30 9.71 -4.76
CA GLY A 150 -8.66 9.78 -5.28
C GLY A 150 -9.60 10.58 -4.37
N GLN A 151 -9.51 10.42 -3.04
CA GLN A 151 -10.25 11.26 -2.10
C GLN A 151 -9.85 12.74 -2.20
N ALA A 152 -8.54 13.02 -2.27
CA ALA A 152 -8.04 14.38 -2.43
C ALA A 152 -8.58 15.01 -3.72
N LEU A 153 -8.61 14.26 -4.81
CA LEU A 153 -9.14 14.71 -6.09
C LEU A 153 -10.65 15.02 -6.02
N VAL A 154 -11.45 14.15 -5.40
CA VAL A 154 -12.89 14.41 -5.15
C VAL A 154 -13.10 15.69 -4.35
N ASN A 155 -12.29 15.92 -3.31
CA ASN A 155 -12.43 17.08 -2.44
C ASN A 155 -11.92 18.38 -3.07
N ALA A 156 -10.94 18.31 -3.97
CA ALA A 156 -10.36 19.47 -4.64
C ALA A 156 -11.11 19.89 -5.91
N THR A 157 -11.91 18.99 -6.49
CA THR A 157 -12.59 19.21 -7.77
C THR A 157 -14.02 19.68 -7.55
N ALA A 158 -14.48 20.63 -8.36
CA ALA A 158 -15.87 21.07 -8.32
C ALA A 158 -16.82 19.93 -8.76
N PRO A 159 -18.02 19.80 -8.17
CA PRO A 159 -18.93 18.68 -8.47
C PRO A 159 -19.26 18.52 -9.95
N ASP A 160 -19.42 19.61 -10.69
CA ASP A 160 -19.71 19.65 -12.12
C ASP A 160 -18.57 19.10 -13.00
N GLN A 161 -17.32 19.26 -12.55
CA GLN A 161 -16.14 18.74 -13.25
C GLN A 161 -15.91 17.25 -12.98
N LEU A 162 -16.41 16.72 -11.87
CA LEU A 162 -16.35 15.29 -11.55
C LEU A 162 -17.34 14.45 -12.36
N ILE A 163 -18.35 15.07 -12.97
CA ILE A 163 -19.41 14.34 -13.66
C ILE A 163 -18.92 13.86 -15.03
N SER A 164 -18.67 12.57 -15.11
CA SER A 164 -18.57 11.81 -16.36
C SER A 164 -19.59 10.68 -16.37
N GLY A 165 -19.86 10.10 -17.55
CA GLY A 165 -20.70 8.90 -17.65
C GLY A 165 -20.18 7.77 -16.76
N ASN A 166 -18.87 7.54 -16.76
CA ASN A 166 -18.25 6.50 -15.94
C ASN A 166 -18.36 6.81 -14.44
N PHE A 167 -18.14 8.07 -14.03
CA PHE A 167 -18.28 8.49 -12.64
C PHE A 167 -19.70 8.23 -12.12
N CYS A 168 -20.73 8.60 -12.91
CA CYS A 168 -22.11 8.37 -12.51
C CYS A 168 -22.48 6.88 -12.47
N GLN A 169 -21.93 6.06 -13.37
CA GLN A 169 -22.12 4.60 -13.31
C GLN A 169 -21.44 3.97 -12.08
N ALA A 170 -20.24 4.45 -11.73
CA ALA A 170 -19.47 3.97 -10.60
C ALA A 170 -19.87 4.59 -9.25
N PHE A 171 -20.83 5.53 -9.24
CA PHE A 171 -21.16 6.37 -8.09
C PHE A 171 -21.41 5.57 -6.80
N ASP A 172 -22.18 4.48 -6.88
CA ASP A 172 -22.47 3.63 -5.72
C ASP A 172 -21.24 2.89 -5.19
N GLY A 173 -20.36 2.45 -6.09
CA GLY A 173 -19.06 1.89 -5.74
C GLY A 173 -18.22 2.92 -4.98
N LEU A 174 -18.13 4.15 -5.51
CA LEU A 174 -17.37 5.24 -4.91
C LEU A 174 -17.87 5.62 -3.51
N VAL A 175 -19.20 5.69 -3.32
CA VAL A 175 -19.80 5.95 -2.00
C VAL A 175 -19.54 4.80 -1.03
N SER A 176 -19.72 3.55 -1.46
CA SER A 176 -19.53 2.38 -0.59
C SER A 176 -18.07 2.19 -0.16
N GLN A 177 -17.12 2.54 -1.03
CA GLN A 177 -15.69 2.55 -0.74
C GLN A 177 -15.22 3.79 0.03
N GLN A 178 -16.10 4.75 0.32
CA GLN A 178 -15.77 5.99 1.05
C GLN A 178 -14.80 6.93 0.31
N PHE A 179 -14.75 6.91 -1.02
CA PHE A 179 -14.00 7.93 -1.79
C PHE A 179 -14.61 9.34 -1.62
N ILE A 180 -15.90 9.41 -1.30
CA ILE A 180 -16.62 10.66 -1.02
C ILE A 180 -16.79 10.79 0.49
N SER A 181 -15.92 11.58 1.14
CA SER A 181 -15.84 11.68 2.60
C SER A 181 -16.97 12.52 3.23
N SER A 182 -17.44 13.59 2.57
CA SER A 182 -18.54 14.42 3.06
C SER A 182 -19.90 14.01 2.48
N THR A 183 -20.44 12.92 3.01
CA THR A 183 -21.66 12.26 2.51
C THR A 183 -22.93 13.12 2.61
N SER A 184 -23.01 14.08 3.51
CA SER A 184 -24.24 14.84 3.76
C SER A 184 -24.43 16.07 2.86
N GLU A 185 -23.34 16.66 2.38
CA GLU A 185 -23.39 17.90 1.59
C GLU A 185 -23.07 17.67 0.10
N GLN A 186 -22.06 16.85 -0.21
CA GLN A 186 -21.63 16.62 -1.59
C GLN A 186 -22.50 15.60 -2.32
N ILE A 187 -22.96 14.52 -1.66
CA ILE A 187 -23.74 13.46 -2.33
C ILE A 187 -24.99 13.99 -3.02
N PRO A 188 -25.85 14.82 -2.38
CA PRO A 188 -27.03 15.35 -3.07
C PRO A 188 -26.68 16.18 -4.31
N GLN A 189 -25.57 16.93 -4.27
CA GLN A 189 -25.12 17.75 -5.39
C GLN A 189 -24.61 16.88 -6.54
N LEU A 190 -23.78 15.88 -6.23
CA LEU A 190 -23.26 14.93 -7.22
C LEU A 190 -24.38 14.08 -7.85
N LEU A 191 -25.34 13.60 -7.05
CA LEU A 191 -26.51 12.88 -7.57
C LEU A 191 -27.32 13.75 -8.53
N PHE A 192 -27.57 15.01 -8.16
CA PHE A 192 -28.31 15.94 -9.01
C PHE A 192 -27.57 16.22 -10.32
N ALA A 193 -26.25 16.44 -10.26
CA ALA A 193 -25.43 16.69 -11.42
C ALA A 193 -25.32 15.45 -12.35
N CYS A 194 -25.28 14.23 -11.79
CA CYS A 194 -25.43 13.00 -12.57
C CYS A 194 -26.79 12.92 -13.28
N GLY A 195 -27.87 13.32 -12.61
CA GLY A 195 -29.20 13.42 -13.23
C GLY A 195 -29.21 14.35 -14.43
N GLN A 196 -28.58 15.53 -14.32
CA GLN A 196 -28.44 16.49 -15.41
C GLN A 196 -27.61 15.94 -16.58
N ALA A 197 -26.53 15.21 -16.30
CA ALA A 197 -25.72 14.59 -17.34
C ALA A 197 -26.49 13.52 -18.12
N TYR A 198 -27.24 12.65 -17.44
CA TYR A 198 -28.09 11.66 -18.10
C TYR A 198 -29.25 12.29 -18.88
N GLU A 199 -29.83 13.37 -18.37
CA GLU A 199 -30.84 14.15 -19.10
C GLU A 199 -30.26 14.76 -20.38
N GLY A 200 -29.06 15.36 -20.30
CA GLY A 200 -28.33 15.87 -21.47
C GLY A 200 -28.00 14.77 -22.49
N ALA A 201 -27.77 13.55 -22.04
CA ALA A 201 -27.60 12.36 -22.88
C ALA A 201 -28.92 11.72 -23.35
N GLN A 202 -30.08 12.35 -23.08
CA GLN A 202 -31.42 11.87 -23.39
C GLN A 202 -31.80 10.52 -22.75
N ASN A 203 -31.07 10.11 -21.70
CA ASN A 203 -31.39 8.94 -20.91
C ASN A 203 -32.24 9.33 -19.69
N PHE A 204 -33.52 9.61 -19.96
CA PHE A 204 -34.45 10.11 -18.94
C PHE A 204 -34.74 9.11 -17.81
N ALA A 205 -34.61 7.81 -18.08
CA ALA A 205 -34.84 6.78 -17.07
C ALA A 205 -33.80 6.86 -15.95
N ASP A 206 -32.52 6.93 -16.31
CA ASP A 206 -31.43 7.08 -15.35
C ASP A 206 -31.43 8.47 -14.71
N ALA A 207 -31.74 9.52 -15.48
CA ALA A 207 -31.88 10.87 -14.93
C ALA A 207 -32.92 10.93 -13.79
N LEU A 208 -34.11 10.36 -13.99
CA LEU A 208 -35.15 10.30 -12.97
C LEU A 208 -34.71 9.50 -11.73
N PHE A 209 -33.97 8.40 -11.91
CA PHE A 209 -33.42 7.63 -10.80
C PHE A 209 -32.49 8.49 -9.92
N PHE A 210 -31.56 9.22 -10.54
CA PHE A 210 -30.64 10.11 -9.82
C PHE A 210 -31.36 11.29 -9.15
N TYR A 211 -32.35 11.88 -9.82
CA TYR A 211 -33.16 12.97 -9.26
C TYR A 211 -33.99 12.51 -8.05
N ASP A 212 -34.71 11.38 -8.14
CA ASP A 212 -35.48 10.84 -7.02
C ASP A 212 -34.56 10.53 -5.82
N ARG A 213 -33.40 9.93 -6.08
CA ARG A 213 -32.42 9.63 -5.04
C ARG A 213 -31.86 10.88 -4.37
N SER A 214 -31.57 11.95 -5.12
CA SER A 214 -31.09 13.21 -4.55
C SER A 214 -32.10 13.87 -3.60
N GLN A 215 -33.40 13.66 -3.82
CA GLN A 215 -34.48 14.15 -2.93
C GLN A 215 -34.64 13.31 -1.66
N ARG A 216 -34.33 12.02 -1.73
CA ARG A 216 -34.46 11.09 -0.59
C ARG A 216 -33.35 11.21 0.42
N VAL A 217 -32.17 11.71 0.04
CA VAL A 217 -31.08 11.97 0.99
C VAL A 217 -31.59 13.03 1.98
N PRO A 218 -31.85 12.69 3.25
CA PRO A 218 -32.42 13.62 4.20
C PRO A 218 -31.48 14.83 4.30
N ARG A 219 -31.98 16.04 4.05
CA ARG A 219 -31.28 17.30 4.36
C ARG A 219 -31.14 17.43 5.89
N GLN A 220 -30.40 16.53 6.53
CA GLN A 220 -30.27 16.47 7.98
C GLN A 220 -29.46 17.63 8.54
N GLN A 221 -28.71 18.37 7.71
CA GLN A 221 -27.84 19.46 8.18
C GLN A 221 -28.41 20.87 8.05
N SER A 222 -29.50 21.10 7.31
CA SER A 222 -30.08 22.44 7.20
C SER A 222 -31.24 22.69 8.16
N ARG A 223 -31.39 21.90 9.23
CA ARG A 223 -32.07 22.40 10.43
C ARG A 223 -31.03 23.19 11.20
N PRO A 224 -30.99 24.54 11.08
CA PRO A 224 -30.13 25.30 11.98
C PRO A 224 -30.49 24.84 13.39
N LEU A 225 -29.48 24.57 14.21
CA LEU A 225 -29.61 24.58 15.67
C LEU A 225 -29.99 25.99 16.18
N ARG A 226 -30.75 26.77 15.40
CA ARG A 226 -31.57 27.86 15.90
C ARG A 226 -32.62 27.22 16.80
N SER A 227 -32.32 27.37 18.09
CA SER A 227 -33.32 27.75 19.07
C SER A 227 -34.27 26.69 19.61
N ARG A 228 -33.77 25.49 19.96
CA ARG A 228 -34.40 24.75 21.07
C ARG A 228 -34.19 25.41 22.44
N ARG A 229 -33.34 26.44 22.54
CA ARG A 229 -33.23 27.30 23.72
C ARG A 229 -34.25 28.45 23.80
N LEU A 230 -35.02 28.75 22.75
CA LEU A 230 -36.08 29.78 22.85
C LEU A 230 -37.49 29.23 23.09
N MET A 231 -37.74 27.93 22.89
CA MET A 231 -39.05 27.34 23.19
C MET A 231 -39.31 27.02 24.68
N TYR A 232 -38.32 27.25 25.56
CA TYR A 232 -38.54 27.22 27.02
C TYR A 232 -38.61 28.60 27.67
N ALA A 233 -38.45 29.70 26.92
CA ALA A 233 -38.46 31.06 27.48
C ALA A 233 -39.80 31.81 27.33
N LEU A 234 -40.77 31.29 26.54
CA LEU A 234 -42.01 32.03 26.24
C LEU A 234 -43.31 31.29 26.56
N ARG A 235 -43.26 30.20 27.36
CA ARG A 235 -44.50 29.65 27.94
C ARG A 235 -44.70 30.15 29.36
N TRP A 236 -45.01 31.45 29.47
CA TRP A 236 -45.61 32.01 30.67
C TRP A 236 -47.13 31.75 30.65
N PRO A 237 -47.70 31.04 31.63
CA PRO A 237 -49.14 31.00 31.79
C PRO A 237 -49.64 32.36 32.29
N ARG A 238 -50.37 33.10 31.45
CA ARG A 238 -51.13 34.27 31.86
C ARG A 238 -52.35 33.76 32.67
N ARG A 239 -52.33 33.91 33.99
CA ARG A 239 -53.56 33.86 34.81
C ARG A 239 -54.31 35.18 34.66
N SER A 240 -55.63 35.12 34.61
CA SER A 240 -56.57 36.22 34.37
C SER A 240 -56.59 37.34 35.43
N ASP A 241 -55.82 37.21 36.52
CA ASP A 241 -56.11 37.98 37.75
C ASP A 241 -55.07 39.09 38.06
N GLY A 242 -54.18 39.42 37.11
CA GLY A 242 -53.40 40.67 37.16
C GLY A 242 -52.35 40.82 38.26
N ARG A 243 -51.94 39.77 38.99
CA ARG A 243 -50.83 39.84 39.97
C ARG A 243 -49.56 39.16 39.48
N TRP A 244 -48.46 39.90 39.48
CA TRP A 244 -47.11 39.38 39.29
C TRP A 244 -46.63 38.72 40.59
N ILE A 245 -46.33 37.42 40.55
CA ILE A 245 -45.61 36.73 41.63
C ILE A 245 -44.13 36.76 41.24
N ALA A 246 -43.29 37.39 42.06
CA ALA A 246 -41.85 37.27 41.96
C ALA A 246 -41.45 35.82 42.26
N ALA A 247 -41.14 35.03 41.23
CA ALA A 247 -40.62 33.68 41.40
C ALA A 247 -39.11 33.75 41.71
N GLY A 248 -38.79 33.92 42.98
CA GLY A 248 -37.51 33.48 43.52
C GLY A 248 -37.49 31.96 43.56
N ALA A 249 -36.56 31.33 42.84
CA ALA A 249 -36.10 29.97 43.11
C ALA A 249 -34.85 29.64 42.27
N ALA A 250 -33.76 30.35 42.55
CA ALA A 250 -32.43 29.78 42.43
C ALA A 250 -32.24 28.82 43.62
N SER A 251 -32.21 27.51 43.36
CA SER A 251 -31.60 26.42 44.17
C SER A 251 -32.43 25.14 44.08
N GLY A 252 -32.00 24.19 43.25
CA GLY A 252 -32.72 22.91 43.16
C GLY A 252 -32.13 21.81 42.28
N TRP A 253 -31.03 22.04 41.56
CA TRP A 253 -30.48 21.03 40.63
C TRP A 253 -29.35 20.16 41.20
N GLN A 254 -28.95 20.35 42.46
CA GLN A 254 -27.75 19.69 43.02
C GLN A 254 -28.01 18.55 44.00
N ARG A 255 -29.26 18.05 44.12
CA ARG A 255 -29.60 16.98 45.10
C ARG A 255 -30.28 15.74 44.51
N ARG A 256 -30.01 15.40 43.24
CA ARG A 256 -30.56 14.17 42.62
C ARG A 256 -29.56 13.32 41.83
N CYS A 257 -28.31 13.27 42.28
CA CYS A 257 -27.33 12.25 41.86
C CYS A 257 -26.82 11.36 43.01
N GLY A 258 -27.43 11.42 44.19
CA GLY A 258 -27.10 10.54 45.32
C GLY A 258 -28.25 9.58 45.59
N ARG A 259 -27.98 8.27 45.48
CA ARG A 259 -28.87 7.11 45.73
C ARG A 259 -29.77 6.67 44.56
N ALA A 260 -29.12 6.08 43.55
CA ALA A 260 -29.46 4.77 42.98
C ALA A 260 -28.51 4.54 41.80
N GLY A 261 -27.73 3.45 41.82
CA GLY A 261 -26.67 3.18 40.86
C GLY A 261 -27.19 2.93 39.45
N ALA A 262 -27.23 4.00 38.65
CA ALA A 262 -27.50 3.94 37.21
C ALA A 262 -26.59 4.92 36.45
N CYS A 263 -25.27 4.75 36.60
CA CYS A 263 -24.26 5.35 35.73
C CYS A 263 -23.33 4.26 35.18
N ASP A 264 -23.89 3.10 34.80
CA ASP A 264 -23.10 1.94 34.36
C ASP A 264 -23.69 1.32 33.07
N HIS A 265 -24.05 2.20 32.12
CA HIS A 265 -24.53 1.78 30.80
C HIS A 265 -23.59 2.14 29.65
N SER A 266 -22.63 3.05 29.84
CA SER A 266 -21.62 3.35 28.82
C SER A 266 -20.44 2.37 28.83
N GLU A 267 -20.04 1.79 29.98
CA GLU A 267 -18.96 0.79 30.01
C GLU A 267 -19.37 -0.59 29.50
N ARG A 268 -20.66 -0.96 29.60
CA ARG A 268 -21.14 -2.26 29.10
C ARG A 268 -21.20 -2.34 27.58
N LEU A 269 -21.46 -1.22 26.89
CA LEU A 269 -21.47 -1.19 25.43
C LEU A 269 -20.06 -1.27 24.85
N HIS A 270 -19.04 -0.72 25.54
CA HIS A 270 -17.65 -0.85 25.11
C HIS A 270 -17.06 -2.26 25.34
N ARG A 271 -17.47 -2.96 26.41
CA ARG A 271 -17.02 -4.36 26.63
C ARG A 271 -17.70 -5.36 25.69
N ALA A 272 -18.98 -5.16 25.36
CA ALA A 272 -19.67 -6.02 24.38
C ALA A 272 -19.07 -5.93 22.96
N PHE A 273 -18.58 -4.75 22.56
CA PHE A 273 -17.93 -4.56 21.25
C PHE A 273 -16.51 -5.16 21.20
N ALA A 274 -15.80 -5.20 22.32
CA ALA A 274 -14.46 -5.79 22.40
C ALA A 274 -14.48 -7.34 22.35
N ASP A 275 -15.51 -7.96 22.95
CA ASP A 275 -15.66 -9.43 22.94
C ASP A 275 -16.06 -9.99 21.56
N ASP A 276 -16.86 -9.25 20.77
CA ASP A 276 -17.22 -9.65 19.41
C ASP A 276 -16.04 -9.58 18.43
N LEU A 277 -15.14 -8.61 18.60
CA LEU A 277 -13.92 -8.50 17.79
C LEU A 277 -12.92 -9.64 18.07
N GLN A 278 -12.86 -10.15 19.30
CA GLN A 278 -12.03 -11.32 19.62
C GLN A 278 -12.62 -12.64 19.08
N ARG A 279 -13.95 -12.80 19.05
CA ARG A 279 -14.60 -13.97 18.42
C ARG A 279 -14.43 -13.99 16.91
N ALA A 280 -14.51 -12.83 16.25
CA ALA A 280 -14.26 -12.72 14.81
C ALA A 280 -12.82 -13.10 14.42
N ARG A 281 -11.83 -12.77 15.26
CA ARG A 281 -10.43 -13.18 15.05
C ARG A 281 -10.17 -14.67 15.30
N GLY A 282 -10.94 -15.32 16.18
CA GLY A 282 -10.86 -16.77 16.42
C GLY A 282 -11.42 -17.62 15.28
N ALA A 283 -12.46 -17.13 14.60
CA ALA A 283 -13.12 -17.86 13.51
C ALA A 283 -12.29 -17.95 12.21
N CYS A 284 -11.33 -17.04 12.00
CA CYS A 284 -10.48 -17.04 10.80
C CYS A 284 -9.23 -17.95 10.91
N ARG A 285 -9.00 -18.65 12.04
CA ARG A 285 -7.80 -19.48 12.26
C ARG A 285 -8.02 -20.99 12.04
N GLY A 286 -9.19 -21.40 11.55
CA GLY A 286 -9.63 -22.80 11.61
C GLY A 286 -10.13 -23.41 10.32
N THR A 287 -9.58 -23.11 9.14
CA THR A 287 -9.80 -23.93 7.94
C THR A 287 -8.61 -23.82 6.98
N GLY A 288 -7.65 -24.73 7.13
CA GLY A 288 -6.46 -24.82 6.28
C GLY A 288 -5.96 -26.25 6.16
N ALA A 289 -6.89 -27.20 5.97
CA ALA A 289 -6.60 -28.58 5.60
C ALA A 289 -7.30 -28.89 4.28
N LEU A 290 -6.59 -28.74 3.17
CA LEU A 290 -6.90 -29.36 1.87
C LEU A 290 -5.63 -29.28 1.01
N ARG A 291 -4.81 -30.33 1.03
CA ARG A 291 -4.82 -31.51 0.14
C ARG A 291 -4.27 -31.20 -1.25
N ARG A 292 -3.08 -31.78 -1.46
CA ARG A 292 -2.41 -32.13 -2.73
C ARG A 292 -3.40 -32.45 -3.84
N LEU A 293 -3.17 -31.86 -5.00
CA LEU A 293 -3.06 -32.52 -6.31
C LEU A 293 -1.98 -31.78 -7.10
#